data_AF-A0A971V5B1-F1
#
_entry.id   AF-A0A971V5B1-F1
#
_cell.length_a   1.000
_cell.length_b   1.000
_cell.length_c   1.000
_cell.angle_alpha   90.00
_cell.angle_beta   90.00
_cell.angle_gamma   90.00
#
_symmetry.space_group_name_H-M   'P 1'
#
loop_
_entity.id
_entity.type
_entity.pdbx_description
1 polymer ?
#
loop_
_entity_poly.entity_id
_entity_poly.type
_entity_poly.pdbx_seq_one_letter_code
_entity_poly.pdbx_strand_id
1 'polypeptide(L)'
;MKNPRVVFLFFCWLPLAVAAQYKVVENPDYLFKKTGIETISRVELHDTITKLHVHVAFLPNWWVEYSPLRFIQPAGTNLRYHLMALENAEMGKQLRTPSGIADYVLLFPPLATSVREIHFGILEGYKEEIDIFN
;
A
#
# COMPACT_ATOMS: atom_id res chain seq x y z
N MET A 1 -54.82 18.85 -38.08
CA MET A 1 -55.04 18.18 -36.77
C MET A 1 -54.01 17.07 -36.60
N LYS A 2 -53.17 17.19 -35.56
CA LYS A 2 -52.51 16.16 -34.71
C LYS A 2 -52.04 14.84 -35.34
N ASN A 3 -50.84 14.27 -35.17
CA ASN A 3 -49.54 14.55 -34.53
C ASN A 3 -48.59 13.41 -35.01
N PRO A 4 -47.26 13.59 -35.13
CA PRO A 4 -46.33 12.52 -35.47
C PRO A 4 -46.00 11.64 -34.24
N ARG A 5 -46.08 10.31 -34.36
CA ARG A 5 -45.63 9.38 -33.31
C ARG A 5 -44.12 9.16 -33.45
N VAL A 6 -43.34 10.06 -32.86
CA VAL A 6 -41.91 9.87 -32.63
C VAL A 6 -41.76 8.92 -31.45
N VAL A 7 -41.39 7.66 -31.72
CA VAL A 7 -41.00 6.69 -30.69
C VAL A 7 -39.58 7.04 -30.26
N PHE A 8 -39.45 7.76 -29.14
CA PHE A 8 -38.17 8.04 -28.50
C PHE A 8 -37.68 6.76 -27.82
N LEU A 9 -36.78 6.03 -28.48
CA LEU A 9 -36.01 4.94 -27.88
C LEU A 9 -34.97 5.59 -26.95
N PHE A 10 -35.34 5.76 -25.69
CA PHE A 10 -34.44 6.22 -24.62
C PHE A 10 -33.48 5.05 -24.29
N PHE A 11 -32.45 4.85 -25.12
CA PHE A 11 -31.35 3.96 -24.78
C PHE A 11 -30.61 4.65 -23.62
N CYS A 12 -30.92 4.21 -22.41
CA CYS A 12 -30.34 4.71 -21.17
C CYS A 12 -28.82 4.50 -21.27
N TRP A 13 -28.08 5.54 -21.67
CA TRP A 13 -26.65 5.66 -21.43
C TRP A 13 -26.48 5.84 -19.92
N LEU A 14 -26.67 4.77 -19.16
CA LEU A 14 -26.12 4.72 -17.81
C LEU A 14 -24.60 4.75 -18.01
N PRO A 15 -23.87 5.77 -17.51
CA PRO A 15 -22.44 5.63 -17.40
C PRO A 15 -22.20 4.39 -16.55
N LEU A 16 -21.46 3.43 -17.10
CA LEU A 16 -20.99 2.26 -16.36
C LEU A 16 -20.07 2.83 -15.27
N ALA A 17 -20.62 3.08 -14.09
CA ALA A 17 -19.85 3.48 -12.94
C ALA A 17 -18.92 2.31 -12.62
N VAL A 18 -17.67 2.39 -13.07
CA VAL A 18 -16.62 1.46 -12.67
C VAL A 18 -16.49 1.68 -11.17
N ALA A 19 -16.99 0.73 -10.38
CA ALA A 19 -16.85 0.78 -8.94
C ALA A 19 -15.35 0.80 -8.64
N ALA A 20 -14.91 1.81 -7.89
CA ALA A 20 -13.53 1.90 -7.47
C ALA A 20 -13.18 0.63 -6.69
N GLN A 21 -12.14 -0.09 -7.11
CA GLN A 21 -11.74 -1.30 -6.42
C GLN A 21 -10.94 -0.90 -5.18
N TYR A 22 -11.35 -1.46 -4.04
CA TYR A 22 -10.65 -1.30 -2.78
C TYR A 22 -10.59 -2.65 -2.07
N LYS A 23 -9.44 -2.94 -1.45
CA LYS A 23 -9.24 -4.13 -0.61
C LYS A 23 -8.47 -3.72 0.63
N VAL A 24 -8.96 -4.11 1.80
CA VAL A 24 -8.27 -3.90 3.08
C VAL A 24 -7.99 -5.26 3.70
N VAL A 25 -6.76 -5.44 4.17
CA VAL A 25 -6.31 -6.62 4.91
C VAL A 25 -5.79 -6.14 6.26
N GLU A 26 -6.46 -6.55 7.33
CA GLU A 26 -6.02 -6.30 8.70
C GLU A 26 -5.08 -7.41 9.17
N ASN A 27 -4.01 -7.04 9.86
CA ASN A 27 -3.03 -7.97 10.45
C ASN A 27 -2.63 -9.09 9.47
N PRO A 28 -2.03 -8.75 8.32
CA PRO A 28 -1.63 -9.76 7.33
C PRO A 28 -0.71 -10.81 7.95
N ASP A 29 -0.86 -12.04 7.48
CA ASP A 29 0.00 -13.15 7.87
C ASP A 29 1.39 -12.98 7.24
N TYR A 30 2.41 -13.54 7.89
CA TYR A 30 3.80 -13.47 7.44
C TYR A 30 4.31 -14.85 7.08
N LEU A 31 4.81 -15.01 5.85
CA LEU A 31 5.54 -16.22 5.46
C LEU A 31 6.99 -16.18 5.94
N PHE A 32 7.60 -14.99 5.88
CA PHE A 32 8.94 -14.73 6.38
C PHE A 32 9.03 -13.30 6.88
N LYS A 33 9.70 -13.11 8.02
CA LYS A 33 9.94 -11.79 8.62
C LYS A 33 11.39 -11.72 9.09
N LYS A 34 12.16 -10.81 8.50
CA LYS A 34 13.59 -10.66 8.74
C LYS A 34 13.88 -9.75 9.94
N THR A 35 13.07 -8.71 10.15
CA THR A 35 13.22 -7.78 11.29
C THR A 35 12.10 -7.93 12.32
N GLY A 36 12.42 -7.79 13.61
CA GLY A 36 11.42 -7.76 14.69
C GLY A 36 10.88 -6.37 15.01
N ILE A 37 11.36 -5.33 14.32
CA ILE A 37 11.13 -3.91 14.66
C ILE A 37 9.82 -3.39 14.06
N GLU A 38 9.58 -3.72 12.80
CA GLU A 38 8.45 -3.24 12.03
C GLU A 38 7.41 -4.35 11.88
N THR A 39 6.14 -4.03 12.08
CA THR A 39 5.02 -4.94 11.85
C THR A 39 3.98 -4.21 11.02
N ILE A 40 3.62 -4.79 9.89
CA ILE A 40 2.54 -4.32 9.05
C ILE A 40 1.24 -4.73 9.73
N SER A 41 0.50 -3.73 10.22
CA SER A 41 -0.76 -3.92 10.91
C SER A 41 -1.95 -3.89 9.95
N ARG A 42 -1.81 -3.23 8.79
CA ARG A 42 -2.86 -3.14 7.78
C ARG A 42 -2.27 -2.89 6.39
N VAL A 43 -2.89 -3.50 5.38
CA VAL A 43 -2.64 -3.24 3.95
C VAL A 43 -3.93 -2.72 3.32
N GLU A 44 -3.84 -1.60 2.61
CA GLU A 44 -4.94 -1.08 1.79
C GLU A 44 -4.51 -1.00 0.32
N LEU A 45 -5.23 -1.69 -0.55
CA LEU A 45 -5.07 -1.61 -1.99
C LEU A 45 -6.22 -0.78 -2.55
N HIS A 46 -5.90 0.40 -3.07
CA HIS A 46 -6.85 1.27 -3.78
C HIS A 46 -6.43 1.40 -5.24
N ASP A 47 -7.35 1.79 -6.11
CA ASP A 47 -7.07 2.04 -7.53
C ASP A 47 -5.98 3.09 -7.78
N THR A 48 -5.76 4.01 -6.82
CA THR A 48 -4.83 5.13 -6.95
C THR A 48 -3.59 5.00 -6.09
N ILE A 49 -3.62 4.19 -5.02
CA ILE A 49 -2.52 4.10 -4.07
C ILE A 49 -2.57 2.79 -3.27
N THR A 50 -1.41 2.28 -2.92
CA THR A 50 -1.28 1.21 -1.93
C THR A 50 -0.77 1.80 -0.63
N LYS A 51 -1.44 1.50 0.49
CA LYS A 51 -1.03 1.93 1.83
C LYS A 51 -0.59 0.73 2.66
N LEU A 52 0.57 0.84 3.29
CA LEU A 52 1.04 -0.08 4.32
C LEU A 52 1.08 0.66 5.65
N HIS A 53 0.28 0.22 6.61
CA HIS A 53 0.34 0.69 7.99
C HIS A 53 1.38 -0.11 8.73
N VAL A 54 2.40 0.56 9.25
CA VAL A 54 3.56 -0.03 9.92
C VAL A 54 3.56 0.40 11.38
N HIS A 55 3.40 -0.58 12.26
CA HIS A 55 3.63 -0.48 13.68
C HIS A 55 5.09 -0.76 13.98
N VAL A 56 5.78 0.23 14.54
CA VAL A 56 7.16 0.13 15.01
C VAL A 56 7.14 -0.08 16.51
N ALA A 57 7.83 -1.13 16.97
CA ALA A 57 8.07 -1.38 18.39
C ALA A 57 9.54 -1.73 18.61
N PHE A 58 10.27 -0.83 19.27
CA PHE A 58 11.69 -0.97 19.57
C PHE A 58 12.08 -0.22 20.85
N LEU A 59 13.39 -0.13 21.14
CA LEU A 59 13.90 0.58 22.32
C LEU A 59 13.48 2.05 22.32
N PRO A 60 13.16 2.62 23.50
CA PRO A 60 12.90 4.05 23.65
C PRO A 60 14.03 4.93 23.12
N ASN A 61 13.66 6.10 22.60
CA ASN A 61 14.56 7.12 22.04
C ASN A 61 15.37 6.69 20.81
N TRP A 62 14.97 5.60 20.15
CA TRP A 62 15.52 5.21 18.86
C TRP A 62 14.97 6.08 17.72
N TRP A 63 15.36 5.78 16.49
CA TRP A 63 14.82 6.40 15.28
C TRP A 63 14.66 5.38 14.16
N VAL A 64 13.66 5.59 13.32
CA VAL A 64 13.52 4.90 12.04
C VAL A 64 13.63 5.90 10.91
N GLU A 65 14.04 5.43 9.74
CA GLU A 65 14.06 6.24 8.53
C GLU A 65 13.45 5.42 7.40
N TYR A 66 12.59 6.08 6.63
CA TYR A 66 12.02 5.54 5.41
C TYR A 66 12.57 6.30 4.22
N SER A 67 12.99 5.57 3.20
CA SER A 67 13.59 6.12 1.99
C SER A 67 13.00 5.47 0.74
N PRO A 68 13.19 6.06 -0.46
CA PRO A 68 12.75 5.48 -1.73
C PRO A 68 13.37 4.11 -2.06
N LEU A 69 14.38 3.65 -1.31
CA LEU A 69 14.94 2.31 -1.44
C LEU A 69 14.00 1.23 -0.91
N ARG A 70 12.99 1.61 -0.12
CA ARG A 70 11.89 0.73 0.27
C ARG A 70 10.99 0.44 -0.92
N PHE A 71 10.56 -0.79 -1.07
CA PHE A 71 9.68 -1.21 -2.15
C PHE A 71 8.68 -2.27 -1.70
N ILE A 72 7.60 -2.38 -2.48
CA ILE A 72 6.73 -3.54 -2.49
C ILE A 72 6.80 -4.22 -3.86
N GLN A 73 6.70 -5.55 -3.89
CA GLN A 73 6.72 -6.36 -5.10
C GLN A 73 5.62 -7.43 -4.99
N PRO A 74 4.61 -7.44 -5.87
CA PRO A 74 3.63 -8.54 -5.91
C PRO A 74 4.31 -9.87 -6.22
N ALA A 75 3.93 -10.93 -5.50
CA ALA A 75 4.47 -12.26 -5.73
C ALA A 75 4.25 -12.74 -7.17
N GLY A 76 5.24 -13.45 -7.71
CA GLY A 76 5.23 -13.89 -9.12
C GLY A 76 5.55 -12.80 -10.15
N THR A 77 5.87 -11.59 -9.71
CA THR A 77 6.36 -10.51 -10.57
C THR A 77 7.78 -10.09 -10.16
N ASN A 78 8.52 -9.48 -11.08
CA ASN A 78 9.80 -8.83 -10.81
C ASN A 78 9.66 -7.29 -10.77
N LEU A 79 8.42 -6.77 -10.68
CA LEU A 79 8.15 -5.35 -10.69
C LEU A 79 8.18 -4.80 -9.27
N ARG A 80 9.07 -3.85 -9.04
CA ARG A 80 9.22 -3.17 -7.75
C ARG A 80 8.54 -1.82 -7.79
N TYR A 81 7.68 -1.61 -6.81
CA TYR A 81 6.96 -0.37 -6.61
C TYR A 81 7.58 0.32 -5.40
N HIS A 82 8.31 1.40 -5.66
CA HIS A 82 9.07 2.11 -4.64
C HIS A 82 8.18 2.99 -3.76
N LEU A 83 8.61 3.19 -2.52
CA LEU A 83 7.98 4.11 -1.58
C LEU A 83 7.94 5.52 -2.18
N MET A 84 6.75 6.11 -2.23
CA MET A 84 6.55 7.45 -2.78
C MET A 84 6.59 8.52 -1.68
N ALA A 85 5.95 8.24 -0.55
CA ALA A 85 5.78 9.18 0.56
C ALA A 85 5.31 8.47 1.82
N LEU A 86 5.25 9.22 2.93
CA LEU A 86 4.54 8.84 4.15
C LEU A 86 3.33 9.76 4.32
N GLU A 87 2.22 9.23 4.84
CA GLU A 87 1.01 10.02 5.06
C GLU A 87 1.14 10.92 6.31
N ASN A 88 1.80 10.41 7.34
CA ASN A 88 1.83 11.01 8.68
C ASN A 88 3.25 11.40 9.14
N ALA A 89 4.23 11.36 8.25
CA ALA A 89 5.60 11.77 8.54
C ALA A 89 6.32 12.22 7.26
N GLU A 90 7.57 12.66 7.40
CA GLU A 90 8.39 13.10 6.28
C GLU A 90 9.43 12.03 5.91
N MET A 91 9.47 11.66 4.64
CA MET A 91 10.42 10.68 4.11
C MET A 91 11.85 11.24 4.11
N GLY A 92 12.85 10.40 4.37
CA GLY A 92 14.27 10.79 4.39
C GLY A 92 14.71 11.56 5.64
N LYS A 93 13.87 11.59 6.69
CA LYS A 93 14.24 12.12 8.01
C LYS A 93 14.31 10.99 9.03
N GLN A 94 15.17 11.16 10.03
CA GLN A 94 15.15 10.33 11.22
C GLN A 94 13.90 10.63 12.05
N LEU A 95 12.99 9.66 12.07
CA LEU A 95 11.74 9.72 12.82
C LEU A 95 11.98 9.12 14.20
N ARG A 96 12.16 9.99 15.19
CA ARG A 96 12.47 9.58 16.56
C ARG A 96 11.25 8.91 17.20
N THR A 97 11.49 7.83 17.95
CA THR A 97 10.47 7.07 18.69
C THR A 97 10.71 7.22 20.20
N PRO A 98 10.22 8.28 20.87
CA PRO A 98 10.54 8.55 22.28
C PRO A 98 10.14 7.41 23.22
N SER A 99 8.96 6.83 23.05
CA SER A 99 8.45 5.69 23.81
C SER A 99 9.00 4.34 23.32
N GLY A 100 9.65 4.33 22.16
CA GLY A 100 9.99 3.10 21.43
C GLY A 100 8.86 2.57 20.55
N ILE A 101 7.67 3.20 20.59
CA ILE A 101 6.51 2.80 19.79
C ILE A 101 6.12 3.95 18.86
N ALA A 102 5.85 3.66 17.59
CA ALA A 102 5.30 4.60 16.63
C ALA A 102 4.54 3.90 15.50
N ASP A 103 3.60 4.61 14.87
CA ASP A 103 2.84 4.10 13.72
C ASP A 103 3.06 5.01 12.51
N TYR A 104 3.32 4.41 11.36
CA TYR A 104 3.55 5.10 10.09
C TYR A 104 2.69 4.53 8.98
N VAL A 105 2.29 5.39 8.04
CA VAL A 105 1.58 4.95 6.83
C VAL A 105 2.44 5.22 5.62
N LEU A 106 2.90 4.14 4.99
CA LEU A 106 3.79 4.16 3.83
C LEU A 106 2.94 4.11 2.56
N LEU A 107 3.23 5.00 1.62
CA LEU A 107 2.46 5.17 0.39
C LEU A 107 3.25 4.67 -0.82
N PHE A 108 2.66 3.71 -1.54
CA PHE A 108 3.23 3.08 -2.73
C PHE A 108 2.30 3.25 -3.93
N PRO A 109 2.81 3.09 -5.17
CA PRO A 109 1.95 3.02 -6.34
C PRO A 109 0.82 1.97 -6.19
N PRO A 110 -0.30 2.13 -6.91
CA PRO A 110 -1.43 1.23 -6.80
C PRO A 110 -1.07 -0.18 -7.26
N LEU A 111 -1.47 -1.17 -6.46
CA LEU A 111 -1.47 -2.58 -6.82
C LEU A 111 -2.90 -3.02 -7.11
N ALA A 112 -3.04 -4.01 -8.00
CA ALA A 112 -4.35 -4.60 -8.26
C ALA A 112 -4.92 -5.26 -7.00
N THR A 113 -6.22 -5.11 -6.74
CA THR A 113 -6.90 -5.72 -5.59
C THR A 113 -6.88 -7.26 -5.61
N SER A 114 -6.59 -7.85 -6.77
CA SER A 114 -6.39 -9.30 -6.94
C SER A 114 -5.07 -9.81 -6.35
N VAL A 115 -4.12 -8.93 -6.02
CA VAL A 115 -2.86 -9.32 -5.36
C VAL A 115 -3.16 -9.93 -4.00
N ARG A 116 -2.56 -11.10 -3.75
CA ARG A 116 -2.70 -11.84 -2.50
C ARG A 116 -1.43 -11.77 -1.67
N GLU A 117 -0.28 -11.90 -2.31
CA GLU A 117 1.02 -11.87 -1.63
C GLU A 117 1.88 -10.69 -2.10
N ILE A 118 2.49 -10.00 -1.14
CA ILE A 118 3.37 -8.87 -1.37
C ILE A 118 4.70 -9.12 -0.65
N HIS A 119 5.79 -8.85 -1.35
CA HIS A 119 7.14 -8.81 -0.82
C HIS A 119 7.46 -7.35 -0.50
N PHE A 120 7.74 -7.04 0.75
CA PHE A 120 8.20 -5.71 1.17
C PHE A 120 9.67 -5.78 1.49
N GLY A 121 10.42 -4.81 1.01
CA GLY A 121 11.85 -4.84 1.26
C GLY A 121 12.52 -3.49 1.18
N ILE A 122 13.81 -3.52 1.44
CA ILE A 122 14.73 -2.41 1.25
C ILE A 122 15.89 -2.86 0.35
N LEU A 123 16.31 -1.96 -0.53
CA LEU A 123 17.58 -2.08 -1.23
C LEU A 123 18.68 -1.48 -0.35
N GLU A 124 19.37 -2.30 0.44
CA GLU A 124 20.57 -1.87 1.18
C GLU A 124 21.83 -2.27 0.41
N GLY A 125 22.45 -1.29 -0.25
CA GLY A 125 23.57 -1.55 -1.16
C GLY A 125 23.14 -2.45 -2.33
N TYR A 126 23.88 -3.55 -2.57
CA TYR A 126 23.53 -4.58 -3.58
C TYR A 126 22.74 -5.76 -3.00
N LYS A 127 22.23 -5.66 -1.76
CA LYS A 127 21.52 -6.74 -1.08
C LYS A 127 20.05 -6.38 -0.85
N GLU A 128 19.19 -7.39 -0.96
CA GLU A 128 17.76 -7.30 -0.73
C GLU A 128 17.38 -7.92 0.61
N GLU A 129 16.58 -7.20 1.37
CA GLU A 129 15.94 -7.65 2.60
C GLU A 129 14.44 -7.66 2.35
N ILE A 130 13.81 -8.83 2.44
CA ILE A 130 12.41 -9.03 2.05
C ILE A 130 11.63 -9.71 3.18
N ASP A 131 10.54 -9.07 3.56
CA ASP A 131 9.44 -9.66 4.33
C ASP A 131 8.31 -10.04 3.35
N ILE A 132 7.63 -11.15 3.62
CA ILE A 132 6.59 -11.69 2.74
C ILE A 132 5.29 -11.79 3.52
N PHE A 133 4.21 -11.22 2.97
CA PHE A 133 2.87 -11.27 3.55
C PHE A 133 1.85 -11.76 2.53
N ASN A 134 0.90 -12.58 2.97
CA ASN A 134 -0.10 -13.27 2.12
C ASN A 134 -1.56 -12.96 2.46
#